data_AF-A0A7S1FPB9-F1
#
_entry.id   AF-A0A7S1FPB9-F1
#
_cell.length_a   1.000
_cell.length_b   1.000
_cell.length_c   1.000
_cell.angle_alpha   90.00
_cell.angle_beta   90.00
_cell.angle_gamma   90.00
#
_symmetry.space_group_name_H-M   'P 1'
#
loop_
_entity.id
_entity.type
_entity.pdbx_description
1 polymer ?
#
loop_
_entity_poly.entity_id
_entity_poly.type
_entity_poly.pdbx_seq_one_letter_code
_entity_poly.pdbx_strand_id
1 'polypeptide(L)'
;PTPHPLVPQGSLAAFSREGARATEASGRLSRSATVAEAMVRLNVLDRWVPDVLGAPNEAPLVVHVLGADGVECDSEATLRTAFSPLSRWIAASPSPPSRLVIKLIGPSIPPHAAARPPVNLLLRPSPLPSEDAPSPIPRRRLRSATALCIPRPYHEYLSAMAEVQRLDRRVDRPALAVAFNAGIWGYDSWIPTLRSMARWTGRPMPFVITSYTPEEGEDDADAVEDALLGEAGEGEKGGRGEKLLGPERKPFGSRKERETQGAAEGRVYKENFSWQA
;
A
#
# COMPACT_ATOMS: atom_id res chain seq x y z
N PRO A 1 7.57 -12.49 18.70
CA PRO A 1 7.50 -11.24 17.88
C PRO A 1 7.37 -10.02 18.79
N THR A 2 8.18 -9.00 18.54
CA THR A 2 8.03 -7.66 19.12
C THR A 2 6.62 -7.14 18.85
N PRO A 3 5.94 -6.52 19.83
CA PRO A 3 4.62 -5.92 19.61
C PRO A 3 4.64 -4.93 18.45
N HIS A 4 3.59 -4.93 17.62
CA HIS A 4 3.42 -3.96 16.53
C HIS A 4 2.24 -3.03 16.83
N PRO A 5 2.36 -1.69 16.64
CA PRO A 5 1.32 -0.73 17.02
C PRO A 5 -0.04 -0.94 16.33
N LEU A 6 -0.04 -1.50 15.12
CA LEU A 6 -1.27 -1.76 14.36
C LEU A 6 -1.64 -3.25 14.25
N VAL A 7 -0.67 -4.16 14.29
CA VAL A 7 -0.91 -5.56 13.91
C VAL A 7 -1.11 -6.36 15.19
N PRO A 8 -2.28 -6.98 15.41
CA PRO A 8 -2.57 -7.72 16.64
C PRO A 8 -1.60 -8.88 16.83
N GLN A 9 -1.28 -9.20 18.09
CA GLN A 9 -0.35 -10.28 18.43
C GLN A 9 -0.75 -11.64 17.82
N GLY A 10 -2.04 -11.93 17.73
CA GLY A 10 -2.54 -13.15 17.09
C GLY A 10 -2.21 -13.23 15.59
N SER A 11 -2.25 -12.09 14.89
CA SER A 11 -1.83 -12.00 13.48
C SER A 11 -0.31 -12.07 13.33
N LEU A 12 0.44 -11.43 14.24
CA LEU A 12 1.91 -11.50 14.25
C LEU A 12 2.43 -12.94 14.41
N ALA A 13 1.72 -13.77 15.15
CA ALA A 13 2.08 -15.17 15.35
C ALA A 13 2.13 -15.98 14.03
N ALA A 14 1.42 -15.55 12.98
CA ALA A 14 1.48 -16.18 11.66
C ALA A 14 2.87 -16.06 11.00
N PHE A 15 3.61 -15.00 11.30
CA PHE A 15 4.92 -14.74 10.70
C PHE A 15 6.08 -15.37 11.48
N SER A 16 5.88 -15.75 12.75
CA SER A 16 6.91 -16.32 13.60
C SER A 16 6.80 -17.83 13.83
N ARG A 17 5.61 -18.42 13.68
CA ARG A 17 5.38 -19.85 13.95
C ARG A 17 5.67 -20.70 12.73
N GLU A 18 6.08 -21.95 12.92
CA GLU A 18 6.25 -22.94 11.86
C GLU A 18 4.95 -23.71 11.54
N GLY A 19 4.92 -24.37 10.38
CA GLY A 19 3.82 -25.24 9.96
C GLY A 19 2.86 -24.65 8.93
N ALA A 20 2.11 -25.54 8.26
CA ALA A 20 1.26 -25.21 7.12
C ALA A 20 0.24 -24.09 7.39
N ARG A 21 -0.41 -24.11 8.57
CA ARG A 21 -1.38 -23.07 8.97
C ARG A 21 -0.73 -21.70 9.10
N ALA A 22 0.48 -21.62 9.64
CA ALA A 22 1.21 -20.36 9.76
C ALA A 22 1.65 -19.85 8.38
N THR A 23 2.11 -20.75 7.49
CA THR A 23 2.43 -20.43 6.10
C THR A 23 1.22 -19.85 5.35
N GLU A 24 0.08 -20.54 5.40
CA GLU A 24 -1.17 -20.08 4.78
C GLU A 24 -1.64 -18.74 5.35
N ALA A 25 -1.60 -18.58 6.68
CA ALA A 25 -1.96 -17.34 7.34
C ALA A 25 -1.02 -16.19 6.95
N SER A 26 0.30 -16.42 6.92
CA SER A 26 1.28 -15.41 6.52
C SER A 26 1.07 -14.96 5.06
N GLY A 27 0.75 -15.88 4.15
CA GLY A 27 0.41 -15.54 2.77
C GLY A 27 -0.79 -14.59 2.68
N ARG A 28 -1.88 -14.93 3.36
CA ARG A 28 -3.09 -14.10 3.41
C ARG A 28 -2.87 -12.72 4.05
N LEU A 29 -2.04 -12.65 5.09
CA LEU A 29 -1.84 -11.45 5.89
C LEU A 29 -0.71 -10.54 5.37
N SER A 30 0.20 -11.05 4.55
CA SER A 30 1.45 -10.36 4.15
C SER A 30 1.22 -8.97 3.54
N ARG A 31 0.24 -8.81 2.64
CA ARG A 31 -0.08 -7.51 2.01
C ARG A 31 -0.60 -6.50 3.03
N SER A 32 -1.60 -6.88 3.84
CA SER A 32 -2.08 -6.02 4.93
C SER A 32 -0.96 -5.67 5.92
N ALA A 33 -0.14 -6.65 6.31
CA ALA A 33 0.95 -6.45 7.27
C ALA A 33 2.04 -5.55 6.70
N THR A 34 2.30 -5.65 5.40
CA THR A 34 3.19 -4.74 4.67
C THR A 34 2.73 -3.30 4.80
N VAL A 35 1.46 -3.04 4.48
CA VAL A 35 0.92 -1.68 4.51
C VAL A 35 0.92 -1.14 5.94
N ALA A 36 0.58 -1.98 6.93
CA ALA A 36 0.58 -1.59 8.33
C ALA A 36 2.00 -1.25 8.84
N GLU A 37 3.01 -2.07 8.52
CA GLU A 37 4.41 -1.82 8.88
C GLU A 37 4.94 -0.55 8.19
N ALA A 38 4.63 -0.37 6.91
CA ALA A 38 4.96 0.85 6.16
C ALA A 38 4.35 2.09 6.83
N MET A 39 3.08 2.02 7.24
CA MET A 39 2.40 3.12 7.92
C MET A 39 3.08 3.50 9.22
N VAL A 40 3.58 2.54 9.99
CA VAL A 40 4.30 2.79 11.24
C VAL A 40 5.70 3.35 10.97
N ARG A 41 6.51 2.68 10.14
CA ARG A 41 7.91 3.08 9.90
C ARG A 41 8.06 4.41 9.16
N LEU A 42 7.16 4.69 8.22
CA LEU A 42 7.17 5.93 7.44
C LEU A 42 6.32 7.03 8.10
N ASN A 43 5.83 6.75 9.30
CA ASN A 43 4.99 7.63 10.11
C ASN A 43 3.78 8.20 9.34
N VAL A 44 3.12 7.35 8.54
CA VAL A 44 2.03 7.76 7.64
C VAL A 44 0.84 8.28 8.44
N LEU A 45 0.46 7.61 9.54
CA LEU A 45 -0.73 7.99 10.29
C LEU A 45 -0.57 9.32 11.04
N ASP A 46 0.59 9.60 11.65
CA ASP A 46 0.79 10.88 12.35
C ASP A 46 1.00 12.02 11.37
N ARG A 47 1.66 11.75 10.23
CA ARG A 47 1.77 12.71 9.12
C ARG A 47 0.42 12.96 8.49
N TRP A 48 -0.48 11.98 8.48
CA TRP A 48 -1.84 12.14 7.99
C TRP A 48 -2.65 13.02 8.95
N VAL A 49 -2.43 14.32 8.81
CA VAL A 49 -3.28 15.36 9.37
C VAL A 49 -4.24 15.76 8.24
N PRO A 50 -5.56 15.65 8.41
CA PRO A 50 -6.50 16.32 7.54
C PRO A 50 -6.14 17.81 7.60
N ASP A 51 -5.62 18.38 6.51
CA ASP A 51 -5.02 19.72 6.46
C ASP A 51 -5.79 20.72 7.36
N VAL A 52 -5.10 21.28 8.36
CA VAL A 52 -5.64 22.16 9.43
C VAL A 52 -6.14 23.52 8.90
N LEU A 53 -6.31 23.70 7.60
CA LEU A 53 -6.90 24.90 7.01
C LEU A 53 -7.98 24.53 5.99
N GLY A 54 -9.15 24.17 6.51
CA GLY A 54 -10.39 24.11 5.74
C GLY A 54 -10.69 22.78 5.01
N ALA A 55 -9.85 21.75 5.15
CA ALA A 55 -10.26 20.41 4.74
C ALA A 55 -11.37 19.92 5.68
N PRO A 56 -12.48 19.35 5.18
CA PRO A 56 -13.49 18.77 6.05
C PRO A 56 -12.82 17.72 6.94
N ASN A 57 -13.27 17.62 8.19
CA ASN A 57 -12.77 16.73 9.24
C ASN A 57 -12.92 15.22 8.91
N GLU A 58 -13.11 14.89 7.62
CA GLU A 58 -13.56 13.64 7.03
C GLU A 58 -12.81 13.24 5.74
N ALA A 59 -11.70 13.91 5.42
CA ALA A 59 -10.84 13.44 4.32
C ALA A 59 -10.48 11.97 4.57
N PRO A 60 -10.46 11.10 3.54
CA PRO A 60 -10.05 9.71 3.71
C PRO A 60 -8.52 9.56 3.77
N LEU A 61 -8.07 8.55 4.52
CA LEU A 61 -6.73 8.01 4.36
C LEU A 61 -6.72 7.17 3.08
N VAL A 62 -5.94 7.59 2.07
CA VAL A 62 -5.88 6.90 0.77
C VAL A 62 -4.57 6.17 0.59
N VAL A 63 -4.64 4.87 0.29
CA VAL A 63 -3.51 4.03 -0.05
C VAL A 63 -3.63 3.61 -1.51
N HIS A 64 -2.59 3.85 -2.30
CA HIS A 64 -2.50 3.35 -3.66
C HIS A 64 -1.71 2.05 -3.68
N VAL A 65 -2.24 1.03 -4.35
CA VAL A 65 -1.55 -0.23 -4.64
C VAL A 65 -1.26 -0.23 -6.14
N LEU A 66 0.02 -0.14 -6.50
CA LEU A 66 0.49 0.03 -7.86
C LEU A 66 0.85 -1.33 -8.48
N GLY A 67 0.71 -1.43 -9.80
CA GLY A 67 0.97 -2.67 -10.52
C GLY A 67 -0.04 -3.78 -10.20
N ALA A 68 -1.20 -3.42 -9.66
CA ALA A 68 -2.22 -4.39 -9.29
C ALA A 68 -2.76 -5.11 -10.53
N ASP A 69 -3.06 -6.40 -10.37
CA ASP A 69 -3.57 -7.25 -11.45
C ASP A 69 -4.65 -8.22 -10.92
N GLY A 70 -4.87 -9.34 -11.59
CA GLY A 70 -5.80 -10.38 -11.15
C GLY A 70 -5.48 -10.98 -9.78
N VAL A 71 -4.21 -10.97 -9.34
CA VAL A 71 -3.78 -11.55 -8.06
C VAL A 71 -4.48 -10.90 -6.89
N GLU A 72 -4.64 -9.57 -6.89
CA GLU A 72 -5.39 -8.86 -5.85
C GLU A 72 -6.86 -8.61 -6.21
N CYS A 73 -7.16 -8.43 -7.50
CA CYS A 73 -8.41 -7.79 -7.93
C CYS A 73 -9.47 -8.75 -8.47
N ASP A 74 -9.12 -10.01 -8.78
CA ASP A 74 -9.98 -10.90 -9.56
C ASP A 74 -11.39 -11.06 -8.98
N SER A 75 -11.48 -11.26 -7.66
CA SER A 75 -12.76 -11.37 -6.96
C SER A 75 -12.85 -10.45 -5.75
N GLU A 76 -14.08 -10.16 -5.31
CA GLU A 76 -14.32 -9.47 -4.04
C GLU A 76 -13.72 -10.24 -2.85
N ALA A 77 -13.79 -11.58 -2.87
CA ALA A 77 -13.22 -12.43 -1.84
C ALA A 77 -11.68 -12.27 -1.76
N THR A 78 -11.02 -12.16 -2.91
CA THR A 78 -9.56 -11.93 -3.00
C THR A 78 -9.19 -10.58 -2.40
N LEU A 79 -9.87 -9.50 -2.80
CA LEU A 79 -9.67 -8.16 -2.23
C LEU A 79 -9.88 -8.13 -0.70
N ARG A 80 -10.97 -8.76 -0.23
CA ARG A 80 -11.28 -8.84 1.20
C ARG A 80 -10.21 -9.61 1.96
N THR A 81 -9.73 -10.72 1.40
CA THR A 81 -8.67 -11.52 2.00
C THR A 81 -7.38 -10.72 2.12
N ALA A 82 -7.00 -9.99 1.07
CA ALA A 82 -5.77 -9.21 1.04
C ALA A 82 -5.81 -7.97 1.95
N PHE A 83 -6.94 -7.27 2.06
CA PHE A 83 -6.99 -5.91 2.66
C PHE A 83 -8.00 -5.69 3.81
N SER A 84 -8.95 -6.61 4.08
CA SER A 84 -9.81 -6.50 5.28
C SER A 84 -9.06 -6.66 6.61
N PRO A 85 -7.91 -7.39 6.70
CA PRO A 85 -7.09 -7.33 7.90
C PRO A 85 -6.60 -5.92 8.20
N LEU A 86 -6.06 -5.21 7.21
CA LEU A 86 -5.60 -3.82 7.35
C LEU A 86 -6.70 -2.88 7.87
N SER A 87 -7.91 -2.93 7.30
CA SER A 87 -9.01 -2.06 7.73
C SER A 87 -9.38 -2.28 9.20
N ARG A 88 -9.40 -3.54 9.66
CA ARG A 88 -9.67 -3.90 11.07
C ARG A 88 -8.57 -3.43 12.01
N TRP A 89 -7.32 -3.54 11.59
CA TRP A 89 -6.16 -3.11 12.37
C TRP A 89 -6.11 -1.59 12.52
N ILE A 90 -6.37 -0.87 11.43
CA ILE A 90 -6.50 0.60 11.47
C ILE A 90 -7.68 1.00 12.35
N ALA A 91 -8.85 0.34 12.23
CA ALA A 91 -10.03 0.64 13.04
C ALA A 91 -9.80 0.45 14.55
N ALA A 92 -8.87 -0.43 14.93
CA ALA A 92 -8.50 -0.69 16.32
C ALA A 92 -7.38 0.22 16.85
N SER A 93 -6.81 1.09 16.02
CA SER A 93 -5.74 2.00 16.43
C SER A 93 -6.26 3.08 17.39
N PRO A 94 -5.38 3.76 18.16
CA PRO A 94 -5.80 4.80 19.10
C PRO A 94 -6.47 6.02 18.44
N SER A 95 -6.15 6.30 17.17
CA SER A 95 -6.62 7.47 16.43
C SER A 95 -6.89 7.09 14.96
N PRO A 96 -7.94 6.30 14.69
CA PRO A 96 -8.19 5.85 13.33
C PRO A 96 -8.68 7.01 12.44
N PRO A 97 -8.35 7.00 11.14
CA PRO A 97 -9.03 7.85 10.18
C PRO A 97 -10.52 7.52 10.15
N SER A 98 -11.37 8.48 9.80
CA SER A 98 -12.81 8.23 9.65
C SER A 98 -13.12 7.39 8.41
N ARG A 99 -12.27 7.46 7.38
CA ARG A 99 -12.44 6.76 6.11
C ARG A 99 -11.10 6.23 5.61
N LEU A 100 -11.07 5.00 5.12
CA LEU A 100 -9.93 4.37 4.45
C LEU A 100 -10.33 4.04 3.00
N VAL A 101 -9.50 4.41 2.04
CA VAL A 101 -9.71 4.09 0.62
C VAL A 101 -8.46 3.43 0.08
N ILE A 102 -8.59 2.23 -0.47
CA ILE A 102 -7.51 1.50 -1.13
C ILE A 102 -7.79 1.50 -2.64
N LYS A 103 -6.89 2.11 -3.42
CA LYS A 103 -7.01 2.14 -4.88
C LYS A 103 -5.99 1.17 -5.47
N LEU A 104 -6.47 0.11 -6.08
CA LEU A 104 -5.66 -0.84 -6.83
C LEU A 104 -5.56 -0.34 -8.26
N ILE A 105 -4.36 -0.04 -8.72
CA ILE A 105 -4.10 0.67 -9.98
C ILE A 105 -3.09 -0.13 -10.78
N GLY A 106 -3.47 -0.53 -11.99
CA GLY A 106 -2.58 -1.25 -12.89
C GLY A 106 -3.22 -1.50 -14.25
N PRO A 107 -2.43 -1.59 -15.33
CA PRO A 107 -2.94 -1.83 -16.68
C PRO A 107 -3.52 -3.24 -16.85
N SER A 108 -3.10 -4.20 -16.02
CA SER A 108 -3.48 -5.62 -16.10
C SER A 108 -4.67 -6.00 -15.22
N ILE A 109 -5.39 -5.02 -14.67
CA ILE A 109 -6.61 -5.29 -13.89
C ILE A 109 -7.68 -5.87 -14.81
N PRO A 110 -8.29 -7.03 -14.48
CA PRO A 110 -9.33 -7.62 -15.30
C PRO A 110 -10.55 -6.69 -15.50
N PRO A 111 -11.19 -6.68 -16.69
CA PRO A 111 -12.34 -5.81 -16.96
C PRO A 111 -13.50 -5.96 -15.96
N HIS A 112 -13.78 -7.17 -15.50
CA HIS A 112 -14.82 -7.42 -14.49
C HIS A 112 -14.49 -6.85 -13.12
N ALA A 113 -13.20 -6.77 -12.77
CA ALA A 113 -12.75 -6.14 -11.54
C ALA A 113 -12.87 -4.62 -11.63
N ALA A 114 -12.57 -4.03 -12.79
CA ALA A 114 -12.68 -2.60 -13.04
C ALA A 114 -14.14 -2.09 -13.08
N ALA A 115 -15.08 -2.89 -13.60
CA ALA A 115 -16.50 -2.55 -13.64
C ALA A 115 -17.21 -2.70 -12.28
N ARG A 116 -16.54 -3.28 -11.28
CA ARG A 116 -17.14 -3.56 -9.97
C ARG A 116 -17.34 -2.27 -9.16
N PRO A 117 -18.45 -2.12 -8.42
CA PRO A 117 -18.58 -1.05 -7.44
C PRO A 117 -17.50 -1.17 -6.33
N PRO A 118 -17.20 -0.08 -5.60
CA PRO A 118 -16.26 -0.13 -4.49
C PRO A 118 -16.59 -1.23 -3.47
N VAL A 119 -15.61 -2.08 -3.17
CA VAL A 119 -15.76 -3.19 -2.23
C VAL A 119 -15.61 -2.68 -0.80
N ASN A 120 -16.63 -2.87 0.04
CA ASN A 120 -16.57 -2.51 1.46
C ASN A 120 -15.65 -3.48 2.22
N LEU A 121 -14.54 -3.02 2.80
CA LEU A 121 -13.58 -3.82 3.57
C LEU A 121 -13.94 -4.00 5.05
N LEU A 122 -15.02 -3.39 5.53
CA LEU A 122 -15.55 -3.60 6.88
C LEU A 122 -16.56 -4.75 6.85
N LEU A 123 -16.14 -5.94 7.29
CA LEU A 123 -16.99 -7.14 7.31
C LEU A 123 -18.18 -7.04 8.28
N ARG A 124 -18.12 -6.13 9.26
CA ARG A 124 -19.22 -5.79 10.15
C ARG A 124 -19.19 -4.29 10.40
N PRO A 125 -20.33 -3.57 10.38
CA PRO A 125 -20.38 -2.27 11.01
C PRO A 125 -19.93 -2.45 12.47
N SER A 126 -18.99 -1.64 12.94
CA SER A 126 -18.64 -1.61 14.36
C SER A 126 -19.96 -1.41 15.12
N PRO A 127 -20.34 -2.29 16.07
CA PRO A 127 -21.56 -2.10 16.83
C PRO A 127 -21.53 -0.67 17.38
N LEU A 128 -22.60 0.08 17.11
CA LEU A 128 -22.76 1.42 17.67
C LEU A 128 -22.52 1.27 19.17
N PRO A 129 -21.61 2.05 19.79
CA PRO A 129 -21.53 2.08 21.24
C PRO A 129 -22.95 2.39 21.74
N SER A 130 -23.46 1.61 22.69
CA SER A 130 -24.70 1.93 23.37
C SER A 130 -24.63 3.39 23.81
N GLU A 131 -25.63 4.20 23.43
CA GLU A 131 -25.66 5.63 23.76
C GLU A 131 -25.56 5.90 25.27
N ASP A 132 -25.77 4.88 26.09
CA ASP A 132 -25.77 4.93 27.56
C ASP A 132 -24.38 4.87 28.23
N ALA A 133 -23.28 4.77 27.47
CA ALA A 133 -21.94 4.79 28.05
C ALA A 133 -21.35 6.21 28.04
N PRO A 134 -21.25 6.91 29.19
CA PRO A 134 -20.67 8.24 29.28
C PRO A 134 -19.16 8.17 29.08
N SER A 135 -18.70 8.17 27.82
CA SER A 135 -17.29 8.37 27.50
C SER A 135 -17.08 9.85 27.17
N PRO A 136 -16.28 10.61 27.93
CA PRO A 136 -16.20 12.07 27.84
C PRO A 136 -15.49 12.58 26.58
N ILE A 137 -15.05 11.70 25.67
CA ILE A 137 -14.41 12.08 24.41
C ILE A 137 -14.94 11.17 23.29
N PRO A 138 -15.59 11.70 22.24
CA PRO A 138 -15.96 10.91 21.08
C PRO A 138 -14.70 10.39 20.40
N ARG A 139 -14.38 9.10 20.62
CA ARG A 139 -13.26 8.45 19.92
C ARG A 139 -13.57 8.48 18.43
N ARG A 140 -12.65 9.04 17.62
CA ARG A 140 -12.68 8.86 16.17
C ARG A 140 -12.78 7.36 15.87
N ARG A 141 -13.63 7.00 14.92
CA ARG A 141 -13.86 5.61 14.49
C ARG A 141 -13.77 5.55 12.97
N LEU A 142 -13.23 4.46 12.46
CA LEU A 142 -13.28 4.14 11.04
C LEU A 142 -14.73 3.81 10.65
N ARG A 143 -15.38 4.73 9.91
CA ARG A 143 -16.78 4.64 9.48
C ARG A 143 -16.93 3.89 8.16
N SER A 144 -15.94 4.01 7.28
CA SER A 144 -15.92 3.30 6.00
C SER A 144 -14.51 2.87 5.64
N ALA A 145 -14.36 1.67 5.09
CA ALA A 145 -13.15 1.24 4.40
C ALA A 145 -13.55 0.64 3.06
N THR A 146 -13.01 1.15 1.95
CA THR A 146 -13.35 0.65 0.60
C THR A 146 -12.12 0.33 -0.22
N ALA A 147 -12.25 -0.63 -1.13
CA ALA A 147 -11.29 -0.91 -2.18
C ALA A 147 -11.91 -0.66 -3.56
N LEU A 148 -11.16 -0.08 -4.48
CA LEU A 148 -11.56 0.10 -5.89
C LEU A 148 -10.42 -0.27 -6.82
N CYS A 149 -10.76 -0.81 -8.00
CA CYS A 149 -9.82 -1.23 -9.03
C CYS A 149 -9.86 -0.25 -10.20
N ILE A 150 -8.70 0.20 -10.68
CA ILE A 150 -8.55 1.22 -11.71
C ILE A 150 -7.63 0.68 -12.82
N PRO A 151 -8.19 0.25 -13.97
CA PRO A 151 -7.46 -0.46 -15.02
C PRO A 151 -6.67 0.52 -15.90
N ARG A 152 -5.63 1.14 -15.36
CA ARG A 152 -4.75 2.03 -16.13
C ARG A 152 -3.33 2.07 -15.55
N PRO A 153 -2.33 2.44 -16.35
CA PRO A 153 -1.00 2.77 -15.84
C PRO A 153 -1.04 3.90 -14.81
N TYR A 154 -0.16 3.85 -13.81
CA TYR A 154 -0.20 4.81 -12.70
C TYR A 154 0.16 6.24 -13.12
N HIS A 155 1.06 6.44 -14.09
CA HIS A 155 1.38 7.77 -14.62
C HIS A 155 0.19 8.47 -15.30
N GLU A 156 -0.65 7.72 -16.02
CA GLU A 156 -1.90 8.25 -16.59
C GLU A 156 -2.90 8.60 -15.47
N TYR A 157 -2.98 7.74 -14.45
CA TYR A 157 -3.82 8.00 -13.28
C TYR A 157 -3.39 9.28 -12.53
N LEU A 158 -2.09 9.45 -12.28
CA LEU A 158 -1.54 10.65 -11.64
C LEU A 158 -1.79 11.91 -12.47
N SER A 159 -1.64 11.83 -13.79
CA SER A 159 -1.91 12.95 -14.70
C SER A 159 -3.38 13.38 -14.63
N ALA A 160 -4.30 12.42 -14.71
CA ALA A 160 -5.74 12.68 -14.56
C ALA A 160 -6.07 13.23 -13.16
N MET A 161 -5.47 12.68 -12.09
CA MET A 161 -5.66 13.20 -10.74
C MET A 161 -5.17 14.63 -10.58
N ALA A 162 -4.02 14.98 -11.16
CA ALA A 162 -3.48 16.33 -11.08
C ALA A 162 -4.41 17.36 -11.73
N GLU A 163 -5.04 17.00 -12.85
CA GLU A 163 -6.06 17.83 -13.50
C GLU A 163 -7.27 18.05 -12.59
N VAL A 164 -7.83 16.98 -12.01
CA VAL A 164 -8.98 17.10 -11.09
C VAL A 164 -8.60 17.89 -9.84
N GLN A 165 -7.39 17.71 -9.29
CA GLN A 165 -6.91 18.45 -8.11
C GLN A 165 -6.74 19.94 -8.36
N ARG A 166 -6.42 20.36 -9.59
CA ARG A 166 -6.39 21.79 -9.96
C ARG A 166 -7.79 22.40 -9.93
N LEU A 167 -8.81 21.61 -10.27
CA LEU A 167 -10.21 22.04 -10.30
C LEU A 167 -10.89 21.93 -8.91
N ASP A 168 -10.56 20.89 -8.14
CA ASP A 168 -11.08 20.65 -6.80
C ASP A 168 -9.98 20.22 -5.84
N ARG A 169 -9.64 21.14 -4.91
CA ARG A 169 -8.65 20.88 -3.86
C ARG A 169 -9.08 19.84 -2.83
N ARG A 170 -10.35 19.41 -2.86
CA ARG A 170 -10.90 18.38 -1.96
C ARG A 170 -10.66 16.95 -2.44
N VAL A 171 -10.09 16.76 -3.64
CA VAL A 171 -9.77 15.44 -4.16
C VAL A 171 -8.78 14.73 -3.25
N ASP A 172 -9.12 13.49 -2.92
CA ASP A 172 -8.32 12.60 -2.10
C ASP A 172 -6.87 12.50 -2.59
N ARG A 173 -5.93 12.81 -1.69
CA ARG A 173 -4.49 12.67 -1.92
C ARG A 173 -3.99 11.34 -1.37
N PRO A 174 -3.13 10.60 -2.10
CA PRO A 174 -2.51 9.40 -1.54
C PRO A 174 -1.61 9.74 -0.36
N ALA A 175 -1.77 8.99 0.72
CA ALA A 175 -0.90 9.05 1.89
C ALA A 175 0.26 8.05 1.80
N LEU A 176 0.11 7.01 0.98
CA LEU A 176 1.08 5.94 0.77
C LEU A 176 0.82 5.29 -0.60
N ALA A 177 1.88 5.00 -1.35
CA ALA A 177 1.85 4.11 -2.49
C ALA A 177 2.64 2.83 -2.18
N VAL A 178 2.15 1.68 -2.64
CA VAL A 178 2.81 0.38 -2.45
C VAL A 178 2.77 -0.41 -3.75
N ALA A 179 3.91 -0.90 -4.21
CA ALA A 179 4.02 -1.83 -5.34
C ALA A 179 4.44 -3.20 -4.80
N PHE A 180 3.57 -4.20 -4.93
CA PHE A 180 3.85 -5.55 -4.41
C PHE A 180 4.54 -6.40 -5.45
N ASN A 181 5.76 -6.89 -5.16
CA ASN A 181 6.50 -7.82 -6.01
C ASN A 181 6.53 -7.36 -7.48
N ALA A 182 6.77 -6.07 -7.67
CA ALA A 182 6.52 -5.39 -8.94
C ALA A 182 7.57 -5.68 -10.02
N GLY A 183 8.77 -6.13 -9.62
CA GLY A 183 9.89 -6.40 -10.52
C GLY A 183 10.22 -5.18 -11.36
N ILE A 184 10.34 -4.01 -10.72
CA ILE A 184 10.60 -2.72 -11.38
C ILE A 184 11.83 -2.82 -12.28
N TRP A 185 12.88 -3.51 -11.81
CA TRP A 185 14.10 -3.76 -12.59
C TRP A 185 13.86 -4.53 -13.90
N GLY A 186 12.81 -5.35 -13.96
CA GLY A 186 12.54 -6.24 -15.08
C GLY A 186 11.64 -5.64 -16.17
N TYR A 187 11.07 -4.44 -15.97
CA TYR A 187 10.10 -3.86 -16.91
C TYR A 187 10.25 -2.34 -17.10
N ASP A 188 10.65 -1.95 -18.31
CA ASP A 188 10.70 -0.54 -18.75
C ASP A 188 9.34 0.19 -18.64
N SER A 189 8.23 -0.56 -18.57
CA SER A 189 6.89 -0.02 -18.38
C SER A 189 6.72 0.73 -17.05
N TRP A 190 7.62 0.53 -16.08
CA TRP A 190 7.68 1.32 -14.84
C TRP A 190 8.32 2.69 -15.00
N ILE A 191 9.19 2.90 -16.00
CA ILE A 191 9.93 4.16 -16.17
C ILE A 191 8.99 5.39 -16.23
N PRO A 192 7.91 5.40 -17.04
CA PRO A 192 6.99 6.54 -17.05
C PRO A 192 6.31 6.75 -15.69
N THR A 193 6.01 5.67 -14.98
CA THR A 193 5.41 5.71 -13.63
C THR A 193 6.36 6.35 -12.61
N LEU A 194 7.61 5.92 -12.56
CA LEU A 194 8.63 6.46 -11.66
C LEU A 194 8.89 7.95 -11.94
N ARG A 195 9.02 8.31 -13.22
CA ARG A 195 9.18 9.71 -13.65
C ARG A 195 7.99 10.58 -13.25
N SER A 196 6.76 10.10 -13.47
CA SER A 196 5.55 10.83 -13.04
C SER A 196 5.47 10.99 -11.52
N MET A 197 5.91 9.98 -10.75
CA MET A 197 5.99 10.08 -9.30
C MET A 197 7.05 11.09 -8.84
N ALA A 198 8.21 11.12 -9.49
CA ALA A 198 9.27 12.09 -9.20
C ALA A 198 8.84 13.55 -9.46
N ARG A 199 7.98 13.74 -10.47
CA ARG A 199 7.40 15.04 -10.86
C ARG A 199 6.14 15.40 -10.07
N TRP A 200 5.70 14.55 -9.13
CA TRP A 200 4.51 14.80 -8.33
C TRP A 200 4.66 16.08 -7.52
N THR A 201 3.81 17.07 -7.80
CA THR A 201 3.82 18.39 -7.13
C THR A 201 2.88 18.47 -5.92
N GLY A 202 2.14 17.38 -5.64
CA GLY A 202 1.31 17.29 -4.45
C GLY A 202 2.15 17.05 -3.18
N ARG A 203 1.48 16.59 -2.12
CA ARG A 203 2.15 16.21 -0.88
C ARG A 203 3.15 15.06 -1.14
N PRO A 204 4.37 15.08 -0.55
CA PRO A 204 5.28 13.96 -0.60
C PRO A 204 4.57 12.66 -0.20
N MET A 205 4.67 11.66 -1.07
CA MET A 205 3.99 10.38 -0.93
C MET A 205 5.05 9.30 -0.81
N PRO A 206 5.20 8.67 0.37
CA PRO A 206 6.11 7.53 0.50
C PRO A 206 5.70 6.42 -0.46
N PHE A 207 6.69 5.80 -1.10
CA PHE A 207 6.49 4.76 -2.10
C PHE A 207 7.22 3.49 -1.69
N VAL A 208 6.47 2.47 -1.31
CA VAL A 208 7.03 1.19 -0.88
C VAL A 208 7.06 0.21 -2.03
N ILE A 209 8.18 -0.46 -2.22
CA ILE A 209 8.33 -1.55 -3.18
C ILE A 209 8.62 -2.83 -2.39
N THR A 210 8.01 -3.94 -2.76
CA THR A 210 8.39 -5.26 -2.24
C THR A 210 8.92 -6.15 -3.35
N SER A 211 9.77 -7.11 -2.98
CA SER A 211 10.39 -8.07 -3.89
C SER A 211 10.39 -9.49 -3.31
N TYR A 212 10.66 -10.50 -4.14
CA TYR A 212 10.61 -11.90 -3.68
C TYR A 212 11.86 -12.32 -2.92
N THR A 213 12.97 -11.64 -3.18
CA THR A 213 14.28 -11.87 -2.55
C THR A 213 14.99 -10.55 -2.26
N PRO A 214 16.01 -10.55 -1.37
CA PRO A 214 16.81 -9.36 -1.12
C PRO A 214 17.47 -8.82 -2.39
N GLU A 215 18.00 -9.70 -3.24
CA GLU A 215 18.70 -9.34 -4.48
C GLU A 215 17.78 -8.63 -5.47
N GLU A 216 16.55 -9.14 -5.69
CA GLU A 216 15.57 -8.41 -6.51
C GLU A 216 15.22 -7.04 -5.91
N GLY A 217 15.30 -6.90 -4.58
CA GLY A 217 15.11 -5.62 -3.92
C GLY A 217 16.24 -4.63 -4.18
N GLU A 218 17.47 -5.12 -4.30
CA GLU A 218 18.64 -4.33 -4.71
C GLU A 218 18.51 -3.92 -6.18
N ASP A 219 18.18 -4.87 -7.07
CA ASP A 219 17.94 -4.60 -8.49
C ASP A 219 16.82 -3.55 -8.69
N ASP A 220 15.71 -3.68 -7.94
CA ASP A 220 14.61 -2.70 -7.96
C ASP A 220 15.09 -1.32 -7.48
N ALA A 221 16.01 -1.26 -6.51
CA ALA A 221 16.54 0.00 -5.97
C ALA A 221 17.35 0.75 -7.01
N ASP A 222 18.24 0.04 -7.69
CA ASP A 222 19.11 0.58 -8.73
C ASP A 222 18.26 1.10 -9.90
N ALA A 223 17.26 0.33 -10.33
CA ALA A 223 16.33 0.75 -11.39
C ALA A 223 15.52 2.01 -11.02
N VAL A 224 15.13 2.16 -9.75
CA VAL A 224 14.48 3.37 -9.27
C VAL A 224 15.45 4.55 -9.28
N GLU A 225 16.67 4.37 -8.80
CA GLU A 225 17.70 5.41 -8.81
C GLU A 225 18.01 5.88 -10.24
N ASP A 226 18.23 4.96 -11.17
CA ASP A 226 18.46 5.25 -12.58
C ASP A 226 17.29 6.01 -13.22
N ALA A 227 16.04 5.62 -12.93
CA ALA A 227 14.87 6.30 -13.44
C ALA A 227 14.72 7.74 -12.90
N LEU A 228 15.20 7.99 -11.67
CA LEU A 228 15.22 9.31 -11.05
C LEU A 228 16.39 10.18 -11.54
N LEU A 229 17.56 9.58 -11.78
CA LEU A 229 18.76 10.25 -12.29
C LEU A 229 18.65 10.59 -13.77
N GLY A 230 18.01 9.74 -14.60
CA GLY A 230 17.82 9.99 -16.03
C GLY A 230 16.97 11.22 -16.37
N GLU A 231 16.33 11.85 -15.38
CA GLU A 231 15.62 13.13 -15.50
C GLU A 231 16.53 14.35 -15.23
N ALA A 232 17.68 14.16 -14.58
CA ALA A 232 18.68 15.20 -14.35
C ALA A 232 19.52 15.41 -15.62
N GLY A 233 18.93 16.01 -16.66
CA GLY A 233 19.74 16.62 -17.71
C GLY A 233 20.73 17.61 -17.11
N GLU A 234 21.93 17.74 -17.70
CA GLU A 234 22.96 18.69 -17.26
C GLU A 234 22.37 20.11 -17.09
N GLY A 235 21.97 20.48 -15.86
CA GLY A 235 21.44 21.80 -15.52
C GLY A 235 20.06 21.84 -14.86
N GLU A 236 19.24 20.79 -14.94
CA GLU A 236 17.99 20.71 -14.17
C GLU A 236 18.20 19.89 -12.90
N LYS A 237 17.91 20.50 -11.73
CA LYS A 237 17.91 19.79 -10.45
C LYS A 237 16.92 18.63 -10.55
N GLY A 238 17.46 17.42 -10.67
CA GLY A 238 16.76 16.16 -10.86
C GLY A 238 15.61 15.90 -9.88
N GLY A 239 14.81 14.89 -10.23
CA GLY A 239 13.58 14.51 -9.52
C GLY A 239 13.74 14.43 -8.00
N ARG A 240 12.71 14.90 -7.27
CA ARG A 240 12.68 15.04 -5.80
C ARG A 240 12.40 13.73 -5.05
N GLY A 241 13.11 12.65 -5.38
CA GLY A 241 13.05 11.40 -4.62
C GLY A 241 14.02 11.43 -3.43
N GLU A 242 13.61 10.94 -2.27
CA GLU A 242 14.49 10.68 -1.13
C GLU A 242 14.35 9.21 -0.75
N LYS A 243 15.46 8.49 -0.66
CA LYS A 243 15.48 7.10 -0.18
C LYS A 243 15.24 7.11 1.33
N LEU A 244 14.07 6.64 1.75
CA LEU A 244 13.68 6.60 3.15
C LEU A 244 14.15 5.29 3.81
N LEU A 245 14.13 4.19 3.04
CA LEU A 245 14.55 2.85 3.47
C LEU A 245 15.30 2.16 2.34
N GLY A 246 16.50 1.65 2.63
CA GLY A 246 17.19 0.76 1.70
C GLY A 246 16.56 -0.63 1.61
N PRO A 247 16.95 -1.44 0.60
CA PRO A 247 16.54 -2.83 0.52
C PRO A 247 16.89 -3.58 1.80
N GLU A 248 15.88 -4.17 2.44
CA GLU A 248 16.07 -4.97 3.64
C GLU A 248 15.03 -6.08 3.72
N ARG A 249 15.36 -7.12 4.49
CA ARG A 249 14.40 -8.20 4.75
C ARG A 249 13.20 -7.68 5.54
N LYS A 250 12.02 -8.03 5.06
CA LYS A 250 10.77 -7.61 5.67
C LYS A 250 10.46 -8.38 6.95
N PRO A 251 10.05 -7.71 8.05
CA PRO A 251 9.61 -8.37 9.28
C PRO A 251 8.40 -9.32 9.09
N PHE A 252 7.50 -8.98 8.16
CA PHE A 252 6.22 -9.68 7.94
C PHE A 252 6.07 -10.24 6.52
N GLY A 253 7.17 -10.75 5.94
CA GLY A 253 7.13 -11.41 4.64
C GLY A 253 6.32 -12.70 4.66
N SER A 254 5.73 -13.07 3.52
CA SER A 254 5.06 -14.36 3.40
C SER A 254 6.05 -15.49 3.60
N ARG A 255 5.61 -16.56 4.26
CA ARG A 255 6.39 -17.80 4.35
C ARG A 255 6.07 -18.77 3.21
N LYS A 256 5.08 -18.43 2.38
CA LYS A 256 4.68 -19.21 1.22
C LYS A 256 5.72 -19.01 0.11
N GLU A 257 6.34 -20.10 -0.30
CA GLU A 257 7.24 -20.12 -1.45
C GLU A 257 6.42 -19.98 -2.73
N ARG A 258 7.00 -19.28 -3.70
CA ARG A 258 6.41 -19.05 -5.00
C ARG A 258 7.33 -19.65 -6.06
N GLU A 259 6.73 -20.44 -6.95
CA GLU A 259 7.43 -20.85 -8.16
C GLU A 259 7.50 -19.65 -9.10
N THR A 260 8.71 -19.29 -9.51
CA THR A 260 8.95 -18.21 -10.48
C THR A 260 9.54 -18.80 -11.75
N GLN A 261 9.03 -18.37 -12.91
CA GLN A 261 9.66 -18.69 -14.18
C GLN A 261 11.00 -17.93 -14.26
N GLY A 262 12.09 -18.65 -14.47
CA GLY A 262 13.44 -18.07 -14.46
C GLY A 262 14.05 -17.92 -13.05
N ALA A 263 13.53 -18.63 -12.04
CA ALA A 263 14.16 -18.70 -10.73
C ALA A 263 15.64 -19.07 -10.85
N ALA A 264 16.52 -18.26 -10.27
CA ALA A 264 17.94 -18.64 -10.16
C ALA A 264 18.06 -19.93 -9.35
N GLU A 265 18.91 -20.86 -9.79
CA GLU A 265 19.08 -22.15 -9.15
C GLU A 265 19.46 -21.98 -7.66
N GLY A 266 18.74 -22.69 -6.78
CA GLY A 266 18.95 -22.63 -5.33
C GLY A 266 18.36 -21.40 -4.61
N ARG A 267 17.77 -20.44 -5.33
CA ARG A 267 17.15 -19.25 -4.73
C ARG A 267 15.69 -19.51 -4.36
N VAL A 268 15.30 -19.12 -3.14
CA VAL A 268 13.95 -19.31 -2.61
C VAL A 268 13.16 -18.02 -2.71
N TYR A 269 12.10 -18.03 -3.51
CA TYR A 269 11.24 -16.86 -3.75
C TYR A 269 10.05 -16.88 -2.80
N LYS A 270 9.83 -15.78 -2.07
CA LYS A 270 8.71 -15.65 -1.12
C LYS A 270 8.00 -14.32 -1.31
N GLU A 271 6.67 -14.33 -1.30
CA GLU A 271 5.93 -13.08 -1.51
C GLU A 271 6.26 -12.03 -0.44
N ASN A 272 6.46 -10.78 -0.86
CA ASN A 272 6.78 -9.66 0.03
C ASN A 272 7.95 -9.94 0.99
N PHE A 273 9.00 -10.62 0.54
CA PHE A 273 10.09 -11.05 1.40
C PHE A 273 11.07 -9.92 1.76
N SER A 274 11.37 -9.07 0.79
CA SER A 274 12.18 -7.87 0.95
C SER A 274 11.35 -6.65 0.59
N TRP A 275 11.78 -5.47 1.04
CA TRP A 275 11.12 -4.20 0.77
C TRP A 275 12.08 -3.02 0.89
N GLN A 276 11.67 -1.89 0.31
CA GLN A 276 12.34 -0.60 0.36
C GLN A 276 11.33 0.54 0.23
N ALA A 277 11.77 1.79 0.48
CA ALA A 277 10.90 2.96 0.43
C ALA A 277 11.62 4.27 0.11
#